data_AF-A0A955A0E1-F1
#
_entry.id   AF-A0A955A0E1-F1
#
_cell.length_a   1.000
_cell.length_b   1.000
_cell.length_c   1.000
_cell.angle_alpha   90.00
_cell.angle_beta   90.00
_cell.angle_gamma   90.00
#
_symmetry.space_group_name_H-M   'P 1'
#
loop_
_entity.id
_entity.type
_entity.pdbx_description
1 polymer ?
#
loop_
_entity_poly.entity_id
_entity_poly.type
_entity_poly.pdbx_seq_one_letter_code
_entity_poly.pdbx_strand_id
1 'polypeptide(L)'
;MMKTRIALSTAVGISLFMMPCVAHGQWNSRTYQVTFTAEWSAATHPTSFPPSPHFSGVVGGVHNSSTKLWEDGQLASPGIKSMAETGSKTQLLQEVNAMIGAGSALHAVSGSGIGLSPGSLTFQIEVRDDYPLVTIVSMIAPSPDWFVGTESLNLRPNGHWESEIVVDLFPWDAGTDTGANYTSANQATVPPVLISSLQGTSPFVGSPRLGTMTFTDLGYASGQCYPDCDTSAALNVFDYICFGNAYANLDPYVDCDQNGSLNIFDYICFGNAYANGCN
;
A
#
# COMPACT_ATOMS: atom_id res chain seq x y z
N MET A 1 49.91 -10.01 -66.06
CA MET A 1 49.33 -8.90 -65.29
C MET A 1 48.10 -9.42 -64.54
N MET A 2 48.05 -9.10 -63.25
CA MET A 2 46.92 -9.07 -62.30
C MET A 2 46.08 -10.33 -61.96
N LYS A 3 45.99 -10.54 -60.65
CA LYS A 3 45.38 -11.62 -59.85
C LYS A 3 43.86 -11.49 -59.76
N THR A 4 43.16 -12.60 -59.54
CA THR A 4 41.92 -12.59 -58.75
C THR A 4 41.87 -13.81 -57.84
N ARG A 5 42.06 -13.58 -56.54
CA ARG A 5 41.82 -14.56 -55.46
C ARG A 5 40.40 -14.31 -54.94
N ILE A 6 39.56 -15.35 -54.94
CA ILE A 6 38.25 -15.31 -54.30
C ILE A 6 38.45 -15.61 -52.82
N ALA A 7 38.15 -14.64 -51.96
CA ALA A 7 38.14 -14.81 -50.51
C ALA A 7 36.73 -15.21 -50.06
N LEU A 8 36.59 -16.38 -49.43
CA LEU A 8 35.41 -16.72 -48.64
C LEU A 8 35.50 -15.95 -47.32
N SER A 9 34.65 -14.95 -47.13
CA SER A 9 34.43 -14.31 -45.83
C SER A 9 33.37 -15.11 -45.09
N THR A 10 33.78 -15.84 -44.05
CA THR A 10 32.85 -16.36 -43.04
C THR A 10 32.34 -15.18 -42.24
N ALA A 11 31.10 -14.77 -42.50
CA ALA A 11 30.39 -13.83 -41.65
C ALA A 11 30.15 -14.50 -40.30
N VAL A 12 30.91 -14.07 -39.28
CA VAL A 12 30.60 -14.36 -37.89
C VAL A 12 29.37 -13.52 -37.57
N GLY A 13 28.20 -14.14 -37.64
CA GLY A 13 26.97 -13.55 -37.12
C GLY A 13 27.12 -13.40 -35.62
N ILE A 14 27.38 -12.17 -35.16
CA ILE A 14 27.23 -11.80 -33.76
C ILE A 14 25.74 -11.92 -33.48
N SER A 15 25.36 -13.07 -32.90
CA SER A 15 24.03 -13.26 -32.33
C SER A 15 23.93 -12.29 -31.16
N LEU A 16 23.37 -11.12 -31.42
CA LEU A 16 22.94 -10.20 -30.39
C LEU A 16 21.87 -10.95 -29.60
N PHE A 17 22.26 -11.55 -28.48
CA PHE A 17 21.31 -11.98 -27.47
C PHE A 17 20.54 -10.72 -27.10
N MET A 18 19.31 -10.59 -27.61
CA MET A 18 18.31 -9.75 -26.99
C MET A 18 18.14 -10.32 -25.58
N MET A 19 18.87 -9.74 -24.63
CA MET A 19 18.55 -9.89 -23.23
C MET A 19 17.10 -9.45 -23.10
N PRO A 20 16.19 -10.29 -22.58
CA PRO A 20 14.82 -9.89 -22.36
C PRO A 20 14.86 -8.60 -21.54
N CYS A 21 14.18 -7.56 -22.03
CA CYS A 21 13.97 -6.34 -21.28
C CYS A 21 13.31 -6.76 -19.97
N VAL A 22 14.08 -6.76 -18.88
CA VAL A 22 13.51 -6.90 -17.54
C VAL A 22 12.68 -5.64 -17.37
N ALA A 23 11.38 -5.80 -17.17
CA ALA A 23 10.54 -4.65 -16.84
C ALA A 23 11.03 -4.09 -15.49
N HIS A 24 11.73 -2.96 -15.51
CA HIS A 24 12.40 -2.35 -14.35
C HIS A 24 11.44 -1.83 -13.26
N GLY A 25 10.14 -2.16 -13.31
CA GLY A 25 9.15 -1.82 -12.28
C GLY A 25 9.32 -2.59 -10.95
N GLN A 26 10.46 -3.26 -10.72
CA GLN A 26 10.70 -4.08 -9.53
C GLN A 26 11.55 -3.37 -8.45
N TRP A 27 12.31 -2.33 -8.81
CA TRP A 27 13.22 -1.59 -7.91
C TRP A 27 12.59 -0.51 -7.05
N ASN A 28 11.31 -0.23 -7.32
CA ASN A 28 10.56 0.82 -6.64
C ASN A 28 9.75 0.28 -5.46
N SER A 29 9.93 -1.01 -5.14
CA SER A 29 9.12 -1.73 -4.17
C SER A 29 9.72 -1.69 -2.76
N ARG A 30 8.91 -1.32 -1.77
CA ARG A 30 9.25 -1.33 -0.34
C ARG A 30 8.28 -2.22 0.42
N THR A 31 8.78 -2.91 1.43
CA THR A 31 7.93 -3.66 2.36
C THR A 31 7.70 -2.83 3.61
N TYR A 32 6.44 -2.57 3.96
CA TYR A 32 6.08 -1.97 5.23
C TYR A 32 5.50 -3.02 6.16
N GLN A 33 5.95 -3.02 7.41
CA GLN A 33 5.25 -3.67 8.50
C GLN A 33 4.11 -2.75 8.97
N VAL A 34 2.89 -3.26 8.95
CA VAL A 34 1.71 -2.58 9.48
C VAL A 34 1.36 -3.19 10.82
N THR A 35 1.31 -2.36 11.85
CA THR A 35 0.86 -2.75 13.20
C THR A 35 -0.39 -1.98 13.56
N PHE A 36 -1.51 -2.69 13.67
CA PHE A 36 -2.76 -2.12 14.20
C PHE A 36 -2.83 -2.40 15.70
N THR A 37 -2.79 -1.33 16.50
CA THR A 37 -2.95 -1.37 17.96
C THR A 37 -4.29 -0.77 18.34
N ALA A 38 -5.19 -1.59 18.90
CA ALA A 38 -6.47 -1.14 19.43
C ALA A 38 -6.33 -0.65 20.88
N GLU A 39 -6.79 0.56 21.15
CA GLU A 39 -6.83 1.23 22.46
C GLU A 39 -8.27 1.34 23.02
N TRP A 40 -9.27 0.89 22.23
CA TRP A 40 -10.69 0.92 22.60
C TRP A 40 -10.98 0.00 23.80
N SER A 41 -11.35 0.60 24.94
CA SER A 41 -11.60 -0.09 26.20
C SER A 41 -12.68 0.61 27.01
N ALA A 42 -13.21 -0.05 28.04
CA ALA A 42 -14.18 0.56 28.97
C ALA A 42 -13.61 1.78 29.71
N ALA A 43 -12.29 1.89 29.84
CA ALA A 43 -11.64 3.03 30.48
C ALA A 43 -11.52 4.23 29.53
N THR A 44 -11.22 3.99 28.24
CA THR A 44 -11.06 5.04 27.23
C THR A 44 -12.40 5.49 26.65
N HIS A 45 -13.37 4.58 26.53
CA HIS A 45 -14.66 4.79 25.90
C HIS A 45 -15.80 4.22 26.78
N PRO A 46 -16.07 4.82 27.96
CA PRO A 46 -16.96 4.24 28.96
C PRO A 46 -18.44 4.22 28.56
N THR A 47 -18.86 5.13 27.67
CA THR A 47 -20.27 5.28 27.26
C THR A 47 -20.71 4.07 26.44
N SER A 48 -21.71 3.34 26.93
CA SER A 48 -22.32 2.18 26.27
C SER A 48 -21.32 1.08 25.88
N PHE A 49 -20.15 1.00 26.54
CA PHE A 49 -19.08 0.08 26.15
C PHE A 49 -19.60 -1.37 26.01
N PRO A 50 -19.39 -2.05 24.86
CA PRO A 50 -20.00 -3.33 24.59
C PRO A 50 -19.30 -4.49 25.32
N PRO A 51 -19.99 -5.62 25.54
CA PRO A 51 -19.44 -6.74 26.31
C PRO A 51 -18.37 -7.56 25.57
N SER A 52 -18.32 -7.51 24.23
CA SER A 52 -17.33 -8.23 23.41
C SER A 52 -16.71 -7.31 22.36
N PRO A 53 -15.97 -6.27 22.78
CA PRO A 53 -15.37 -5.28 21.89
C PRO A 53 -14.28 -5.94 21.06
N HIS A 54 -14.35 -5.83 19.74
CA HIS A 54 -13.37 -6.41 18.82
C HIS A 54 -13.31 -5.61 17.52
N PHE A 55 -12.33 -5.94 16.68
CA PHE A 55 -12.19 -5.40 15.34
C PHE A 55 -12.21 -6.54 14.32
N SER A 56 -12.95 -6.38 13.22
CA SER A 56 -13.00 -7.40 12.17
C SER A 56 -11.63 -7.58 11.50
N GLY A 57 -11.53 -8.60 10.64
CA GLY A 57 -10.38 -8.74 9.77
C GLY A 57 -10.10 -7.44 9.00
N VAL A 58 -8.84 -6.99 8.99
CA VAL A 58 -8.44 -5.84 8.18
C VAL A 58 -8.53 -6.19 6.69
N VAL A 59 -9.00 -5.24 5.89
CA VAL A 59 -9.14 -5.37 4.43
C VAL A 59 -8.90 -4.03 3.76
N GLY A 60 -8.39 -4.06 2.53
CA GLY A 60 -8.17 -2.85 1.76
C GLY A 60 -7.27 -3.10 0.56
N GLY A 61 -6.43 -2.13 0.23
CA GLY A 61 -5.53 -2.23 -0.92
C GLY A 61 -4.40 -1.21 -0.89
N VAL A 62 -3.33 -1.55 -1.60
CA VAL A 62 -2.26 -0.62 -1.97
C VAL A 62 -2.57 -0.12 -3.38
N HIS A 63 -2.63 1.19 -3.56
CA HIS A 63 -3.18 1.79 -4.77
C HIS A 63 -2.52 3.11 -5.16
N ASN A 64 -2.89 3.63 -6.33
CA ASN A 64 -2.48 4.93 -6.81
C ASN A 64 -3.62 5.95 -6.66
N SER A 65 -3.37 7.20 -7.04
CA SER A 65 -4.33 8.30 -6.89
C SER A 65 -5.54 8.25 -7.84
N SER A 66 -5.57 7.30 -8.78
CA SER A 66 -6.68 7.15 -9.74
C SER A 66 -7.89 6.41 -9.16
N THR A 67 -7.76 5.86 -7.95
CA THR A 67 -8.85 5.17 -7.25
C THR A 67 -8.89 5.54 -5.77
N LYS A 68 -10.06 5.39 -5.17
CA LYS A 68 -10.29 5.49 -3.73
C LYS A 68 -11.21 4.34 -3.31
N LEU A 69 -10.91 3.70 -2.18
CA LEU A 69 -11.74 2.63 -1.63
C LEU A 69 -12.88 3.19 -0.78
N TRP A 70 -12.65 4.32 -0.11
CA TRP A 70 -13.65 5.12 0.60
C TRP A 70 -13.12 6.56 0.74
N GLU A 71 -14.01 7.50 1.11
CA GLU A 71 -13.68 8.91 1.33
C GLU A 71 -14.79 9.56 2.19
N ASP A 72 -14.41 10.50 3.06
CA ASP A 72 -15.37 11.32 3.81
C ASP A 72 -16.32 12.09 2.88
N GLY A 73 -17.61 12.08 3.17
CA GLY A 73 -18.62 12.73 2.36
C GLY A 73 -18.95 12.00 1.04
N GLN A 74 -18.50 10.76 0.85
CA GLN A 74 -18.92 9.90 -0.28
C GLN A 74 -19.84 8.77 0.18
N LEU A 75 -20.59 8.17 -0.76
CA LEU A 75 -21.39 6.98 -0.47
C LEU A 75 -20.47 5.76 -0.32
N ALA A 76 -20.75 4.91 0.67
CA ALA A 76 -20.07 3.64 0.83
C ALA A 76 -20.30 2.72 -0.39
N SER A 77 -19.23 2.08 -0.86
CA SER A 77 -19.34 1.00 -1.84
C SER A 77 -20.08 -0.20 -1.22
N PRO A 78 -20.62 -1.12 -2.03
CA PRO A 78 -21.13 -2.39 -1.52
C PRO A 78 -20.12 -3.16 -0.64
N GLY A 79 -18.83 -3.11 -1.00
CA GLY A 79 -17.73 -3.66 -0.22
C GLY A 79 -17.54 -3.00 1.14
N ILE A 80 -17.52 -1.66 1.20
CA ILE A 80 -17.41 -0.90 2.45
C ILE A 80 -18.63 -1.15 3.34
N LYS A 81 -19.84 -1.13 2.77
CA LYS A 81 -21.07 -1.49 3.48
C LYS A 81 -20.97 -2.89 4.10
N SER A 82 -20.63 -3.89 3.30
CA SER A 82 -20.55 -5.28 3.79
C SER A 82 -19.47 -5.44 4.87
N MET A 83 -18.35 -4.75 4.74
CA MET A 83 -17.28 -4.74 5.74
C MET A 83 -17.75 -4.09 7.04
N ALA A 84 -18.37 -2.92 6.97
CA ALA A 84 -18.78 -2.14 8.13
C ALA A 84 -19.96 -2.74 8.90
N GLU A 85 -20.90 -3.43 8.23
CA GLU A 85 -22.07 -4.05 8.88
C GLU A 85 -21.80 -5.48 9.40
N THR A 86 -20.84 -6.21 8.80
CA THR A 86 -20.68 -7.66 9.07
C THR A 86 -19.24 -8.12 9.28
N GLY A 87 -18.26 -7.27 9.02
CA GLY A 87 -16.85 -7.63 9.01
C GLY A 87 -16.43 -8.49 7.81
N SER A 88 -17.32 -8.68 6.84
CA SER A 88 -17.04 -9.46 5.63
C SER A 88 -16.08 -8.73 4.70
N LYS A 89 -15.03 -9.43 4.26
CA LYS A 89 -13.99 -8.90 3.37
C LYS A 89 -14.28 -9.17 1.89
N THR A 90 -15.19 -10.10 1.59
CA THR A 90 -15.30 -10.72 0.27
C THR A 90 -15.60 -9.71 -0.84
N GLN A 91 -16.59 -8.83 -0.63
CA GLN A 91 -17.01 -7.90 -1.66
C GLN A 91 -15.99 -6.79 -1.88
N LEU A 92 -15.40 -6.26 -0.81
CA LEU A 92 -14.34 -5.25 -0.93
C LEU A 92 -13.09 -5.82 -1.62
N LEU A 93 -12.72 -7.07 -1.35
CA LEU A 93 -11.62 -7.73 -2.08
C LEU A 93 -11.92 -7.89 -3.58
N GLN A 94 -13.18 -8.13 -3.97
CA GLN A 94 -13.58 -8.16 -5.38
C GLN A 94 -13.45 -6.79 -6.04
N GLU A 95 -13.86 -5.73 -5.34
CA GLU A 95 -13.72 -4.34 -5.81
C GLU A 95 -12.24 -3.97 -6.01
N VAL A 96 -11.37 -4.31 -5.06
CA VAL A 96 -9.92 -4.06 -5.18
C VAL A 96 -9.30 -4.89 -6.31
N ASN A 97 -9.71 -6.14 -6.50
CA ASN A 97 -9.24 -6.95 -7.63
C ASN A 97 -9.63 -6.36 -9.00
N ALA A 98 -10.80 -5.72 -9.09
CA ALA A 98 -11.18 -4.97 -10.29
C ALA A 98 -10.29 -3.72 -10.49
N MET A 99 -9.95 -3.01 -9.41
CA MET A 99 -9.00 -1.88 -9.46
C MET A 99 -7.60 -2.31 -9.91
N ILE A 100 -7.14 -3.51 -9.51
CA ILE A 100 -5.88 -4.10 -9.99
C ILE A 100 -5.96 -4.36 -11.50
N GLY A 101 -7.04 -4.99 -11.97
CA GLY A 101 -7.27 -5.23 -13.40
C GLY A 101 -7.34 -3.95 -14.23
N ALA A 102 -7.73 -2.83 -13.61
CA ALA A 102 -7.75 -1.50 -14.22
C ALA A 102 -6.44 -0.71 -14.10
N GLY A 103 -5.40 -1.25 -13.43
CA GLY A 103 -4.12 -0.55 -13.24
C GLY A 103 -4.18 0.61 -12.24
N SER A 104 -5.15 0.59 -11.31
CA SER A 104 -5.32 1.62 -10.27
C SER A 104 -4.97 1.12 -8.86
N ALA A 105 -4.86 -0.20 -8.67
CA ALA A 105 -4.34 -0.83 -7.44
C ALA A 105 -3.20 -1.80 -7.74
N LEU A 106 -2.25 -1.93 -6.81
CA LEU A 106 -1.14 -2.87 -6.89
C LEU A 106 -1.57 -4.27 -6.44
N HIS A 107 -2.10 -4.37 -5.22
CA HIS A 107 -2.63 -5.60 -4.66
C HIS A 107 -3.64 -5.34 -3.54
N ALA A 108 -4.42 -6.37 -3.22
CA ALA A 108 -5.38 -6.33 -2.12
C ALA A 108 -4.71 -6.66 -0.78
N VAL A 109 -5.10 -5.92 0.26
CA VAL A 109 -4.69 -6.18 1.64
C VAL A 109 -5.77 -6.99 2.33
N SER A 110 -5.39 -8.08 3.00
CA SER A 110 -6.29 -8.90 3.82
C SER A 110 -5.53 -9.50 4.98
N GLY A 111 -5.92 -9.16 6.21
CA GLY A 111 -5.32 -9.67 7.44
C GLY A 111 -6.35 -10.28 8.39
N SER A 112 -5.86 -10.75 9.53
CA SER A 112 -6.69 -11.13 10.68
C SER A 112 -7.35 -9.90 11.31
N GLY A 113 -8.23 -10.13 12.29
CA GLY A 113 -8.82 -9.08 13.13
C GLY A 113 -8.27 -9.13 14.55
N ILE A 114 -8.67 -8.16 15.37
CA ILE A 114 -8.35 -8.14 16.80
C ILE A 114 -9.55 -8.74 17.54
N GLY A 115 -9.43 -10.00 17.98
CA GLY A 115 -10.56 -10.76 18.55
C GLY A 115 -11.09 -10.25 19.90
N LEU A 116 -10.30 -9.48 20.64
CA LEU A 116 -10.71 -8.75 21.83
C LEU A 116 -9.92 -7.45 21.90
N SER A 117 -10.61 -6.32 22.09
CA SER A 117 -10.01 -5.00 22.30
C SER A 117 -9.92 -4.67 23.80
N PRO A 118 -8.82 -4.09 24.28
CA PRO A 118 -7.57 -3.76 23.57
C PRO A 118 -6.77 -4.97 23.08
N GLY A 119 -5.98 -4.78 22.03
CA GLY A 119 -5.13 -5.81 21.44
C GLY A 119 -4.36 -5.27 20.24
N SER A 120 -3.55 -6.12 19.59
CA SER A 120 -2.84 -5.72 18.38
C SER A 120 -2.70 -6.86 17.38
N LEU A 121 -2.46 -6.49 16.13
CA LEU A 121 -2.06 -7.39 15.07
C LEU A 121 -1.00 -6.73 14.19
N THR A 122 -0.21 -7.57 13.53
CA THR A 122 0.86 -7.15 12.62
C THR A 122 0.80 -7.97 11.34
N PHE A 123 1.01 -7.31 10.21
CA PHE A 123 1.15 -7.91 8.90
C PHE A 123 2.08 -7.05 8.05
N GLN A 124 2.42 -7.51 6.85
CA GLN A 124 3.25 -6.76 5.91
C GLN A 124 2.46 -6.43 4.65
N ILE A 125 2.80 -5.30 4.05
CA ILE A 125 2.32 -4.88 2.74
C ILE A 125 3.52 -4.49 1.88
N GLU A 126 3.36 -4.63 0.57
CA GLU A 126 4.32 -4.15 -0.41
C GLU A 126 3.80 -2.84 -1.02
N VAL A 127 4.65 -1.85 -1.23
CA VAL A 127 4.25 -0.59 -1.88
C VAL A 127 5.22 -0.24 -2.98
N ARG A 128 4.76 0.49 -3.99
CA ARG A 128 5.58 0.92 -5.11
C ARG A 128 5.45 2.42 -5.34
N ASP A 129 6.44 3.06 -5.93
CA ASP A 129 6.46 4.51 -6.13
C ASP A 129 5.28 5.05 -6.97
N ASP A 130 4.78 4.24 -7.91
CA ASP A 130 3.58 4.45 -8.73
C ASP A 130 2.28 3.95 -8.07
N TYR A 131 2.36 3.24 -6.93
CA TYR A 131 1.23 2.87 -6.05
C TYR A 131 1.56 3.17 -4.56
N PRO A 132 1.78 4.43 -4.18
CA PRO A 132 2.29 4.78 -2.86
C PRO A 132 1.19 4.93 -1.79
N LEU A 133 -0.09 4.78 -2.17
CA LEU A 133 -1.23 5.02 -1.30
C LEU A 133 -1.74 3.72 -0.68
N VAL A 134 -2.13 3.78 0.59
CA VAL A 134 -2.63 2.62 1.32
C VAL A 134 -3.97 2.95 1.99
N THR A 135 -4.98 2.15 1.66
CA THR A 135 -6.27 2.17 2.34
C THR A 135 -6.48 0.84 3.04
N ILE A 136 -6.65 0.85 4.36
CA ILE A 136 -6.95 -0.33 5.18
C ILE A 136 -8.10 0.03 6.11
N VAL A 137 -9.13 -0.81 6.15
CA VAL A 137 -10.32 -0.62 6.99
C VAL A 137 -10.61 -1.87 7.84
N SER A 138 -11.26 -1.66 8.97
CA SER A 138 -11.73 -2.71 9.88
C SER A 138 -12.98 -2.24 10.63
N MET A 139 -13.98 -3.11 10.73
CA MET A 139 -15.22 -2.86 11.45
C MET A 139 -14.95 -2.75 12.94
N ILE A 140 -15.55 -1.74 13.58
CA ILE A 140 -15.69 -1.66 15.04
C ILE A 140 -16.83 -2.59 15.42
N ALA A 141 -16.58 -3.57 16.30
CA ALA A 141 -17.55 -4.63 16.53
C ALA A 141 -17.84 -4.85 18.03
N PRO A 142 -19.10 -5.03 18.44
CA PRO A 142 -20.30 -4.85 17.63
C PRO A 142 -20.56 -3.37 17.30
N SER A 143 -21.14 -3.10 16.13
CA SER A 143 -21.67 -1.79 15.75
C SER A 143 -22.73 -1.95 14.66
N PRO A 144 -23.51 -0.91 14.34
CA PRO A 144 -24.42 -0.90 13.20
C PRO A 144 -23.66 -1.02 11.87
N ASP A 145 -22.81 -0.04 11.59
CA ASP A 145 -22.03 0.09 10.36
C ASP A 145 -20.76 0.93 10.59
N TRP A 146 -20.16 0.83 11.79
CA TRP A 146 -19.03 1.68 12.17
C TRP A 146 -17.69 1.00 11.88
N PHE A 147 -16.72 1.78 11.41
CA PHE A 147 -15.39 1.27 11.08
C PHE A 147 -14.27 2.26 11.45
N VAL A 148 -13.04 1.76 11.44
CA VAL A 148 -11.80 2.54 11.49
C VAL A 148 -10.97 2.23 10.25
N GLY A 149 -10.06 3.13 9.87
CA GLY A 149 -9.12 2.84 8.80
C GLY A 149 -8.29 4.03 8.35
N THR A 150 -7.45 3.77 7.35
CA THR A 150 -6.72 4.81 6.60
C THR A 150 -7.47 5.12 5.31
N GLU A 151 -7.50 6.39 4.90
CA GLU A 151 -7.99 6.82 3.59
C GLU A 151 -6.80 7.24 2.74
N SER A 152 -6.47 6.47 1.69
CA SER A 152 -5.45 6.83 0.70
C SER A 152 -4.14 7.35 1.32
N LEU A 153 -3.67 6.73 2.41
CA LEU A 153 -2.49 7.18 3.15
C LEU A 153 -1.27 7.10 2.26
N ASN A 154 -0.63 8.24 1.98
CA ASN A 154 0.59 8.28 1.19
C ASN A 154 1.80 7.89 2.06
N LEU A 155 2.42 6.75 1.78
CA LEU A 155 3.66 6.32 2.44
C LEU A 155 4.92 6.97 1.85
N ARG A 156 4.76 7.68 0.72
CA ARG A 156 5.83 8.40 0.03
C ARG A 156 5.52 9.91 -0.08
N PRO A 157 5.27 10.63 1.04
CA PRO A 157 5.09 12.07 1.00
C PRO A 157 6.35 12.74 0.45
N ASN A 158 6.18 13.80 -0.33
CA ASN A 158 7.27 14.57 -0.96
C ASN A 158 8.23 13.74 -1.85
N GLY A 159 7.84 12.53 -2.26
CA GLY A 159 8.67 11.68 -3.12
C GLY A 159 9.68 10.81 -2.39
N HIS A 160 9.65 10.72 -1.04
CA HIS A 160 10.54 9.84 -0.29
C HIS A 160 9.76 8.89 0.63
N TRP A 161 10.23 7.65 0.74
CA TRP A 161 9.63 6.66 1.64
C TRP A 161 9.92 7.04 3.08
N GLU A 162 8.87 7.21 3.88
CA GLU A 162 9.01 7.51 5.30
C GLU A 162 9.36 6.25 6.07
N SER A 163 10.35 6.32 6.97
CA SER A 163 10.77 5.17 7.78
C SER A 163 9.69 4.70 8.74
N GLU A 164 8.86 5.63 9.22
CA GLU A 164 7.73 5.34 10.09
C GLU A 164 6.60 6.37 9.90
N ILE A 165 5.36 5.89 9.81
CA ILE A 165 4.16 6.72 9.84
C ILE A 165 3.20 6.14 10.88
N VAL A 166 2.72 6.98 11.79
CA VAL A 166 1.72 6.60 12.80
C VAL A 166 0.41 7.33 12.50
N VAL A 167 -0.66 6.57 12.29
CA VAL A 167 -2.00 7.10 12.03
C VAL A 167 -2.90 6.83 13.22
N ASP A 168 -3.49 7.90 13.77
CA ASP A 168 -4.55 7.79 14.78
C ASP A 168 -5.85 7.34 14.13
N LEU A 169 -6.51 6.35 14.74
CA LEU A 169 -7.74 5.76 14.22
C LEU A 169 -8.95 6.30 14.97
N PHE A 170 -9.87 6.89 14.22
CA PHE A 170 -11.14 7.43 14.70
C PHE A 170 -12.33 6.70 14.08
N PRO A 171 -13.50 6.70 14.75
CA PRO A 171 -14.69 6.01 14.24
C PRO A 171 -15.32 6.77 13.07
N TRP A 172 -15.73 6.00 12.06
CA TRP A 172 -16.46 6.42 10.88
C TRP A 172 -17.77 5.65 10.78
N ASP A 173 -18.82 6.33 10.34
CA ASP A 173 -20.14 5.79 10.01
C ASP A 173 -20.20 5.52 8.50
N ALA A 174 -20.62 4.33 8.08
CA ALA A 174 -20.71 3.99 6.66
C ALA A 174 -21.95 4.57 5.96
N GLY A 175 -22.94 5.05 6.73
CA GLY A 175 -24.16 5.64 6.24
C GLY A 175 -25.20 4.62 5.74
N THR A 176 -25.11 3.37 6.17
CA THR A 176 -25.93 2.25 5.67
C THR A 176 -26.79 1.56 6.73
N ASP A 177 -26.53 1.77 8.02
CA ASP A 177 -27.39 1.39 9.15
C ASP A 177 -27.63 2.60 10.09
N THR A 178 -28.82 2.72 10.66
CA THR A 178 -29.23 3.86 11.51
C THR A 178 -29.16 3.57 13.01
N GLY A 179 -28.58 2.43 13.40
CA GLY A 179 -28.35 2.10 14.80
C GLY A 179 -27.57 3.18 15.54
N ALA A 180 -28.03 3.57 16.73
CA ALA A 180 -27.41 4.66 17.51
C ALA A 180 -26.40 4.19 18.56
N ASN A 181 -26.27 2.87 18.79
CA ASN A 181 -25.36 2.29 19.78
C ASN A 181 -24.75 0.98 19.25
N TYR A 182 -23.65 0.54 19.88
CA TYR A 182 -22.89 -0.66 19.49
C TYR A 182 -23.73 -1.93 19.25
N THR A 183 -24.79 -2.14 20.04
CA THR A 183 -25.64 -3.34 19.97
C THR A 183 -27.06 -3.03 19.48
N SER A 184 -27.25 -1.91 18.76
CA SER A 184 -28.53 -1.62 18.12
C SER A 184 -28.92 -2.75 17.16
N ALA A 185 -30.22 -3.01 17.05
CA ALA A 185 -30.71 -3.92 16.03
C ALA A 185 -30.43 -3.34 14.63
N ASN A 186 -30.16 -4.20 13.65
CA ASN A 186 -29.96 -3.78 12.27
C ASN A 186 -31.18 -2.97 11.78
N GLN A 187 -30.90 -1.77 11.29
CA GLN A 187 -31.90 -0.86 10.75
C GLN A 187 -31.31 -0.10 9.55
N ALA A 188 -31.43 -0.69 8.36
CA ALA A 188 -30.94 -0.09 7.11
C ALA A 188 -31.33 1.39 6.92
N THR A 189 -30.35 2.21 6.56
CA THR A 189 -30.52 3.61 6.17
C THR A 189 -31.06 3.71 4.75
N VAL A 190 -32.27 4.28 4.58
CA VAL A 190 -32.94 4.39 3.27
C VAL A 190 -33.44 5.82 3.02
N PRO A 191 -32.90 6.54 2.01
CA PRO A 191 -31.73 6.17 1.19
C PRO A 191 -30.43 6.17 2.03
N PRO A 192 -29.35 5.47 1.60
CA PRO A 192 -28.05 5.57 2.24
C PRO A 192 -27.57 7.02 2.34
N VAL A 193 -26.84 7.33 3.40
CA VAL A 193 -26.20 8.64 3.60
C VAL A 193 -24.70 8.55 3.35
N LEU A 194 -24.02 9.69 3.39
CA LEU A 194 -22.59 9.78 3.13
C LEU A 194 -21.79 9.25 4.34
N ILE A 195 -20.62 8.69 4.08
CA ILE A 195 -19.64 8.36 5.11
C ILE A 195 -19.31 9.63 5.89
N SER A 196 -19.26 9.53 7.21
CA SER A 196 -18.98 10.68 8.07
C SER A 196 -18.29 10.29 9.38
N SER A 197 -17.56 11.24 9.97
CA SER A 197 -16.86 10.99 11.24
C SER A 197 -17.84 10.94 12.41
N LEU A 198 -17.63 9.97 13.31
CA LEU A 198 -18.37 9.84 14.57
C LEU A 198 -17.64 10.52 15.75
N GLN A 199 -16.58 11.28 15.50
CA GLN A 199 -15.91 12.02 16.57
C GLN A 199 -16.84 13.06 17.19
N GLY A 200 -16.94 13.04 18.52
CA GLY A 200 -17.81 13.96 19.24
C GLY A 200 -19.31 13.62 19.16
N THR A 201 -19.70 12.51 18.51
CA THR A 201 -21.06 11.97 18.55
C THR A 201 -21.14 10.83 19.56
N SER A 202 -22.32 10.54 20.11
CA SER A 202 -22.49 9.39 21.01
C SER A 202 -22.29 8.08 20.24
N PRO A 203 -21.56 7.08 20.78
CA PRO A 203 -20.97 6.98 22.13
C PRO A 203 -19.54 7.53 22.28
N PHE A 204 -18.98 8.19 21.27
CA PHE A 204 -17.60 8.68 21.20
C PHE A 204 -17.38 10.13 21.69
N VAL A 205 -18.37 10.75 22.35
CA VAL A 205 -18.26 12.12 22.88
C VAL A 205 -17.11 12.21 23.88
N GLY A 206 -16.14 13.09 23.61
CA GLY A 206 -14.99 13.31 24.48
C GLY A 206 -14.04 12.12 24.62
N SER A 207 -14.22 11.09 23.79
CA SER A 207 -13.35 9.90 23.78
C SER A 207 -12.06 10.17 22.99
N PRO A 208 -10.94 9.53 23.36
CA PRO A 208 -9.71 9.59 22.57
C PRO A 208 -9.86 8.77 21.27
N ARG A 209 -8.77 8.65 20.51
CA ARG A 209 -8.69 7.70 19.38
C ARG A 209 -8.99 6.26 19.84
N LEU A 210 -9.46 5.43 18.91
CA LEU A 210 -9.75 4.00 19.15
C LEU A 210 -8.51 3.12 19.06
N GLY A 211 -7.42 3.64 18.51
CA GLY A 211 -6.16 2.93 18.32
C GLY A 211 -5.24 3.66 17.35
N THR A 212 -4.18 2.99 16.94
CA THR A 212 -3.23 3.47 15.93
C THR A 212 -2.94 2.40 14.88
N MET A 213 -2.64 2.85 13.66
CA MET A 213 -2.01 2.03 12.64
C MET A 213 -0.60 2.59 12.37
N THR A 214 0.41 1.82 12.74
CA THR A 214 1.81 2.18 12.52
C THR A 214 2.35 1.44 11.31
N PHE A 215 2.94 2.19 10.38
CA PHE A 215 3.61 1.69 9.18
C PHE A 215 5.11 1.88 9.38
N THR A 216 5.88 0.81 9.47
CA THR A 216 7.33 0.84 9.62
C THR A 216 7.97 0.27 8.36
N ASP A 217 8.83 1.05 7.71
CA ASP A 217 9.56 0.62 6.52
C ASP A 217 10.58 -0.47 6.91
N LEU A 218 10.48 -1.63 6.28
CA LEU A 218 11.42 -2.75 6.44
C LEU A 218 12.50 -2.75 5.36
N GLY A 219 12.51 -1.74 4.49
CA GLY A 219 13.40 -1.63 3.36
C GLY A 219 12.79 -2.23 2.09
N TYR A 220 13.66 -2.56 1.15
CA TYR A 220 13.24 -3.14 -0.12
C TYR A 220 12.62 -4.54 0.08
N ALA A 221 11.64 -4.88 -0.75
CA ALA A 221 11.05 -6.22 -0.74
C ALA A 221 12.16 -7.28 -0.90
N SER A 222 12.03 -8.42 -0.21
CA SER A 222 13.11 -9.42 -0.11
C SER A 222 13.68 -9.81 -1.49
N GLY A 223 14.97 -9.56 -1.71
CA GLY A 223 15.65 -9.81 -2.99
C GLY A 223 15.62 -8.64 -3.97
N GLN A 224 15.21 -7.44 -3.54
CA GLN A 224 15.31 -6.20 -4.27
C GLN A 224 16.17 -5.21 -3.47
N CYS A 225 16.96 -4.40 -4.14
CA CYS A 225 17.93 -3.47 -3.61
C CYS A 225 18.19 -2.50 -4.75
N TYR A 226 17.90 -1.21 -4.60
CA TYR A 226 17.97 -0.28 -5.74
C TYR A 226 19.28 -0.36 -6.55
N PRO A 227 20.47 -0.46 -5.91
CA PRO A 227 21.72 -0.66 -6.63
C PRO A 227 21.94 -2.02 -7.31
N ASP A 228 21.14 -3.04 -7.01
CA ASP A 228 21.24 -4.41 -7.57
C ASP A 228 20.57 -4.50 -8.95
N CYS A 229 20.81 -3.54 -9.86
CA CYS A 229 20.06 -3.35 -11.11
C CYS A 229 19.70 -4.62 -11.89
N ASP A 230 20.54 -5.67 -11.84
CA ASP A 230 20.34 -6.91 -12.58
C ASP A 230 19.56 -8.02 -11.82
N THR A 231 19.04 -7.75 -10.61
CA THR A 231 18.29 -8.70 -9.75
C THR A 231 19.08 -9.92 -9.30
N SER A 232 20.40 -9.85 -9.30
CA SER A 232 21.24 -10.98 -8.88
C SER A 232 21.34 -11.16 -7.36
N ALA A 233 20.77 -10.24 -6.57
CA ALA A 233 20.91 -10.13 -5.12
C ALA A 233 22.36 -9.93 -4.67
N ALA A 234 23.22 -9.40 -5.55
CA ALA A 234 24.65 -9.26 -5.30
C ALA A 234 25.20 -8.00 -5.96
N LEU A 235 25.56 -7.00 -5.14
CA LEU A 235 26.17 -5.78 -5.65
C LEU A 235 27.57 -6.03 -6.23
N ASN A 236 27.68 -5.92 -7.54
CA ASN A 236 28.88 -6.13 -8.31
C ASN A 236 28.94 -5.23 -9.58
N VAL A 237 29.96 -5.43 -10.42
CA VAL A 237 30.16 -4.60 -11.62
C VAL A 237 29.02 -4.72 -12.65
N PHE A 238 28.29 -5.84 -12.66
CA PHE A 238 27.16 -6.06 -13.56
C PHE A 238 26.02 -5.10 -13.27
N ASP A 239 25.88 -4.61 -12.05
CA ASP A 239 24.89 -3.58 -11.71
C ASP A 239 25.21 -2.23 -12.33
N TYR A 240 26.47 -1.82 -12.33
CA TYR A 240 26.90 -0.59 -13.02
C TYR A 240 26.70 -0.69 -14.53
N ILE A 241 26.92 -1.87 -15.10
CA ILE A 241 26.68 -2.13 -16.53
C ILE A 241 25.18 -2.06 -16.82
N CYS A 242 24.37 -2.71 -15.99
CA CYS A 242 22.92 -2.67 -16.08
C CYS A 242 22.38 -1.24 -15.97
N PHE A 243 22.79 -0.48 -14.95
CA PHE A 243 22.38 0.92 -14.75
C PHE A 243 22.79 1.78 -15.94
N GLY A 244 24.01 1.62 -16.46
CA GLY A 244 24.46 2.35 -17.63
C GLY A 244 23.66 2.05 -18.89
N ASN A 245 23.27 0.79 -19.10
CA ASN A 245 22.40 0.39 -20.21
C ASN A 245 20.98 0.97 -20.03
N ALA A 246 20.42 0.94 -18.82
CA ALA A 246 19.12 1.52 -18.51
C ALA A 246 19.13 3.05 -18.72
N TYR A 247 20.19 3.72 -18.29
CA TYR A 247 20.37 5.17 -18.46
C TYR A 247 20.45 5.55 -19.95
N ALA A 248 21.19 4.76 -20.75
CA ALA A 248 21.26 4.97 -22.20
C ALA A 248 19.90 4.78 -22.91
N ASN A 249 19.01 3.98 -22.33
CA ASN A 249 17.66 3.76 -22.83
C ASN A 249 16.62 4.75 -22.26
N LEU A 250 17.05 5.71 -21.44
CA LEU A 250 16.17 6.65 -20.73
C LEU A 250 15.12 5.93 -19.87
N ASP A 251 15.51 4.81 -19.25
CA ASP A 251 14.62 4.06 -18.37
C ASP A 251 14.29 4.88 -17.11
N PRO A 252 13.00 5.05 -16.73
CA PRO A 252 12.63 5.78 -15.52
C PRO A 252 13.27 5.25 -14.23
N TYR A 253 13.68 3.97 -14.17
CA TYR A 253 14.42 3.40 -13.05
C TYR A 253 15.68 4.19 -12.68
N VAL A 254 16.35 4.79 -13.67
CA VAL A 254 17.62 5.47 -13.44
C VAL A 254 17.47 6.86 -12.83
N ASP A 255 16.25 7.36 -12.64
CA ASP A 255 15.96 8.61 -11.89
C ASP A 255 16.13 8.37 -10.38
N CYS A 256 17.38 8.20 -9.95
CA CYS A 256 17.74 7.78 -8.60
C CYS A 256 17.28 8.79 -7.54
N ASP A 257 17.40 10.08 -7.85
CA ASP A 257 17.01 11.17 -6.95
C ASP A 257 15.53 11.58 -7.14
N GLN A 258 14.83 10.92 -8.08
CA GLN A 258 13.39 11.00 -8.33
C GLN A 258 12.92 12.42 -8.65
N ASN A 259 13.77 13.20 -9.32
CA ASN A 259 13.49 14.59 -9.67
C ASN A 259 12.84 14.76 -11.06
N GLY A 260 12.66 13.65 -11.80
CA GLY A 260 12.07 13.60 -13.14
C GLY A 260 13.03 13.95 -14.27
N SER A 261 14.31 14.18 -14.00
CA SER A 261 15.33 14.61 -14.96
C SER A 261 16.56 13.70 -14.94
N LEU A 262 16.72 12.87 -15.97
CA LEU A 262 17.87 11.97 -16.09
C LEU A 262 19.17 12.73 -16.41
N ASN A 263 20.07 12.83 -15.43
CA ASN A 263 21.31 13.58 -15.52
C ASN A 263 22.46 12.95 -14.68
N ILE A 264 23.60 13.62 -14.58
CA ILE A 264 24.78 13.09 -13.85
C ILE A 264 24.54 12.89 -12.35
N PHE A 265 23.60 13.63 -11.75
CA PHE A 265 23.24 13.48 -10.34
C PHE A 265 22.63 12.11 -10.05
N ASP A 266 21.96 11.48 -11.03
CA ASP A 266 21.47 10.11 -10.92
C ASP A 266 22.59 9.09 -10.81
N TYR A 267 23.66 9.27 -11.60
CA TYR A 267 24.86 8.42 -11.51
C TYR A 267 25.55 8.56 -10.16
N ILE A 268 25.61 9.78 -9.61
CA ILE A 268 26.17 10.04 -8.29
C ILE A 268 25.31 9.38 -7.21
N CYS A 269 23.99 9.53 -7.30
CA CYS A 269 23.04 8.92 -6.40
C CYS A 269 23.13 7.39 -6.43
N PHE A 270 23.16 6.78 -7.62
CA PHE A 270 23.35 5.34 -7.79
C PHE A 270 24.66 4.87 -7.18
N GLY A 271 25.76 5.59 -7.43
CA GLY A 271 27.07 5.24 -6.87
C GLY A 271 27.09 5.29 -5.34
N ASN A 272 26.44 6.29 -4.74
CA ASN A 272 26.29 6.40 -3.29
C ASN A 272 25.43 5.25 -2.72
N ALA A 273 24.32 4.93 -3.38
CA ALA A 273 23.45 3.82 -2.98
C ALA A 273 24.20 2.48 -3.06
N TYR A 274 24.92 2.24 -4.16
CA TYR A 274 25.76 1.04 -4.34
C TYR A 274 26.83 0.91 -3.25
N ALA A 275 27.48 2.01 -2.87
CA ALA A 275 28.48 2.01 -1.81
C ALA A 275 27.89 1.74 -0.41
N ASN A 276 26.65 2.18 -0.17
CA ASN A 276 25.93 1.96 1.09
C ASN A 276 25.38 0.53 1.24
N GLY A 277 25.27 -0.21 0.14
CA GLY A 277 24.76 -1.56 0.13
C GLY A 277 23.24 -1.66 0.17
N CYS A 278 22.74 -2.89 0.27
CA CYS A 278 21.33 -3.23 0.38
C CYS A 278 20.91 -3.25 1.84
N ASN A 279 20.61 -2.08 2.42
CA ASN A 279 20.08 -1.95 3.78
C ASN A 279 18.60 -1.59 3.76
#